data_AF-A0A851LM34-F1
#
_entry.id   AF-A0A851LM34-F1
#
_cell.length_a   1.000
_cell.length_b   1.000
_cell.length_c   1.000
_cell.angle_alpha   90.00
_cell.angle_beta   90.00
_cell.angle_gamma   90.00
#
_symmetry.space_group_name_H-M   'P 1'
#
loop_
_entity.id
_entity.type
_entity.pdbx_description
1 polymer ?
#
loop_
_entity_poly.entity_id
_entity_poly.type
_entity_poly.pdbx_seq_one_letter_code
_entity_poly.pdbx_strand_id
1 'polypeptide(L)'
;MSAVPGLQADCEELLGAFREADTVRFERFAELWRERRFHTIFYGRIRALERNKLTKKTLELAQQYFLPPFAFQIRVGALYLLYGLYSTQLCQPKQKIRIALKDWPEIQRFQQDLVDSQHYDAAYIFRTLRLARAFHFTAMPKLLNYRTKKKIQENEFKEEFKDPSNRVNSLITNDVLEELMNIHDHYQKMKCVISADKSQPDKALSLIKDDFVVTLKDITLEHQEWQQNRM
;
A
#
# COMPACT_ATOMS: atom_id res chain seq x y z
N MET A 1 -16.85 -21.95 -10.78
CA MET A 1 -17.70 -20.76 -11.02
C MET A 1 -16.84 -19.53 -10.85
N SER A 2 -16.28 -19.13 -11.99
CA SER A 2 -15.19 -18.18 -12.20
C SER A 2 -15.46 -16.80 -11.61
N ALA A 3 -14.38 -16.02 -11.47
CA ALA A 3 -14.43 -14.58 -11.25
C ALA A 3 -15.44 -13.92 -12.22
N VAL A 4 -16.02 -12.80 -11.81
CA VAL A 4 -16.82 -11.97 -12.72
C VAL A 4 -15.85 -11.49 -13.79
N PRO A 5 -16.03 -11.87 -15.07
CA PRO A 5 -15.08 -11.48 -16.12
C PRO A 5 -14.94 -9.95 -16.16
N GLY A 6 -13.72 -9.45 -16.35
CA GLY A 6 -13.44 -8.01 -16.42
C GLY A 6 -13.32 -7.30 -15.06
N LEU A 7 -13.99 -7.79 -14.00
CA LEU A 7 -14.04 -7.08 -12.72
C LEU A 7 -12.66 -6.79 -12.10
N GLN A 8 -11.72 -7.75 -12.20
CA GLN A 8 -10.36 -7.52 -11.74
C GLN A 8 -9.64 -6.48 -12.58
N ALA A 9 -9.78 -6.55 -13.91
CA ALA A 9 -9.19 -5.56 -14.81
C ALA A 9 -9.75 -4.16 -14.52
N ASP A 10 -11.06 -4.02 -14.30
CA ASP A 10 -11.69 -2.73 -13.99
C ASP A 10 -11.18 -2.15 -12.66
N CYS A 11 -11.06 -2.99 -11.61
CA CYS A 11 -10.47 -2.59 -10.33
C CYS A 11 -9.01 -2.15 -10.50
N GLU A 12 -8.22 -2.92 -11.24
CA GLU A 12 -6.80 -2.64 -11.46
C GLU A 12 -6.56 -1.45 -12.38
N GLU A 13 -7.46 -1.17 -13.32
CA GLU A 13 -7.38 0.04 -14.14
C GLU A 13 -7.67 1.28 -13.29
N LEU A 14 -8.70 1.22 -12.44
CA LEU A 14 -9.01 2.31 -11.51
C LEU A 14 -7.87 2.56 -10.50
N LEU A 15 -7.35 1.49 -9.89
CA LEU A 15 -6.25 1.59 -8.94
C LEU A 15 -4.94 2.00 -9.61
N GLY A 16 -4.70 1.55 -10.85
CA GLY A 16 -3.55 1.95 -11.67
C GLY A 16 -3.57 3.43 -11.99
N ALA A 17 -4.71 3.94 -12.49
CA ALA A 17 -4.88 5.37 -12.76
C ALA A 17 -4.77 6.22 -11.48
N PHE A 18 -5.22 5.69 -10.34
CA PHE A 18 -5.05 6.36 -9.05
C PHE A 18 -3.58 6.39 -8.61
N ARG A 19 -2.83 5.31 -8.86
CA ARG A 19 -1.39 5.25 -8.62
C ARG A 19 -0.64 6.28 -9.47
N GLU A 20 -0.93 6.32 -10.78
CA GLU A 20 -0.33 7.26 -11.74
C GLU A 20 -0.63 8.72 -11.43
N ALA A 21 -1.74 9.01 -10.76
CA ALA A 21 -2.07 10.36 -10.30
C ALA A 21 -1.18 10.86 -9.16
N ASP A 22 -0.27 10.01 -8.62
CA ASP A 22 0.72 10.32 -7.58
C ASP A 22 0.14 11.08 -6.38
N THR A 23 -1.05 10.68 -5.97
CA THR A 23 -1.76 11.26 -4.83
C THR A 23 -2.49 10.18 -4.07
N VAL A 24 -2.73 10.45 -2.78
CA VAL A 24 -3.52 9.61 -1.88
C VAL A 24 -4.85 10.26 -1.51
N ARG A 25 -5.21 11.38 -2.15
CA ARG A 25 -6.39 12.16 -1.80
C ARG A 25 -7.68 11.57 -2.37
N PHE A 26 -8.72 11.55 -1.54
CA PHE A 26 -10.02 11.02 -1.92
C PHE A 26 -10.66 11.79 -3.07
N GLU A 27 -10.45 13.10 -3.15
CA GLU A 27 -10.98 13.95 -4.23
C GLU A 27 -10.61 13.40 -5.61
N ARG A 28 -9.31 13.14 -5.82
CA ARG A 28 -8.81 12.60 -7.09
C ARG A 28 -9.31 11.18 -7.35
N PHE A 29 -9.37 10.34 -6.32
CA PHE A 29 -9.96 9.00 -6.46
C PHE A 29 -11.43 9.09 -6.90
N ALA A 30 -12.20 10.01 -6.30
CA ALA A 30 -13.61 10.17 -6.60
C ALA A 30 -13.85 10.69 -8.02
N GLU A 31 -12.95 11.51 -8.57
CA GLU A 31 -12.96 11.88 -10.00
C GLU A 31 -12.76 10.66 -10.90
N LEU A 32 -11.69 9.91 -10.68
CA LEU A 32 -11.39 8.69 -11.46
C LEU A 32 -12.53 7.66 -11.40
N TRP A 33 -13.16 7.53 -10.22
CA TRP A 33 -14.35 6.69 -10.01
C TRP A 33 -15.53 7.14 -10.88
N ARG A 34 -15.76 8.46 -11.00
CA ARG A 34 -16.84 9.04 -11.82
C ARG A 34 -16.54 8.94 -13.31
N GLU A 35 -15.31 9.27 -13.72
CA GLU A 35 -14.83 9.16 -15.10
C GLU A 35 -15.06 7.75 -15.65
N ARG A 36 -14.72 6.72 -14.87
CA ARG A 36 -14.92 5.31 -15.21
C ARG A 36 -16.34 4.79 -15.00
N ARG A 37 -17.26 5.65 -14.53
CA ARG A 37 -18.64 5.28 -14.16
C ARG A 37 -18.70 4.08 -13.21
N PHE A 38 -17.72 3.92 -12.32
CA PHE A 38 -17.59 2.71 -11.51
C PHE A 38 -18.76 2.49 -10.52
N HIS A 39 -19.52 3.55 -10.22
CA HIS A 39 -20.80 3.47 -9.52
C HIS A 39 -21.82 2.54 -10.19
N THR A 40 -21.67 2.22 -11.48
CA THR A 40 -22.58 1.37 -12.23
C THR A 40 -22.29 -0.13 -12.15
N ILE A 41 -21.28 -0.54 -11.40
CA ILE A 41 -20.83 -1.94 -11.31
C ILE A 41 -21.92 -2.93 -10.85
N PHE A 42 -22.94 -2.43 -10.14
CA PHE A 42 -24.08 -3.24 -9.68
C PHE A 42 -25.36 -3.01 -10.51
N TYR A 43 -25.37 -2.09 -11.47
CA TYR A 43 -26.52 -1.85 -12.33
C TYR A 43 -26.59 -2.92 -13.42
N GLY A 44 -27.45 -3.90 -13.18
CA GLY A 44 -27.85 -4.92 -14.15
C GLY A 44 -29.15 -5.57 -13.69
N ARG A 45 -29.91 -6.14 -14.64
CA ARG A 45 -31.12 -6.92 -14.31
C ARG A 45 -30.72 -8.28 -13.75
N ILE A 46 -30.37 -8.29 -12.46
CA ILE A 46 -29.86 -9.46 -11.75
C ILE A 46 -30.82 -9.86 -10.62
N ARG A 47 -31.10 -11.16 -10.49
CA ARG A 47 -31.90 -11.71 -9.39
C ARG A 47 -31.23 -11.40 -8.04
N ALA A 48 -32.01 -11.23 -6.98
CA ALA A 48 -31.48 -10.82 -5.67
C ALA A 48 -30.34 -11.73 -5.15
N LEU A 49 -30.46 -13.05 -5.33
CA LEU A 49 -29.43 -14.02 -4.94
C LEU A 49 -28.12 -13.86 -5.70
N GLU A 50 -28.20 -13.62 -7.02
CA GLU A 50 -27.03 -13.41 -7.88
C GLU A 50 -26.37 -12.08 -7.57
N ARG A 51 -27.16 -11.04 -7.31
CA ARG A 51 -26.68 -9.73 -6.87
C ARG A 51 -25.88 -9.84 -5.56
N ASN A 52 -26.42 -10.54 -4.57
CA ASN A 52 -25.72 -10.79 -3.31
C ASN A 52 -24.39 -11.54 -3.53
N LYS A 53 -24.36 -12.52 -4.43
CA LYS A 53 -23.13 -13.25 -4.78
C LYS A 53 -22.12 -12.35 -5.50
N LEU A 54 -22.58 -11.54 -6.45
CA LEU A 54 -21.77 -10.56 -7.17
C LEU A 54 -21.14 -9.56 -6.19
N THR A 55 -21.95 -8.88 -5.39
CA THR A 55 -21.47 -7.88 -4.42
C THR A 55 -20.49 -8.48 -3.42
N LYS A 56 -20.71 -9.70 -2.90
CA LYS A 56 -19.73 -10.38 -2.05
C LYS A 56 -18.40 -10.60 -2.75
N LYS A 57 -18.41 -11.09 -4.00
CA LYS A 57 -17.19 -11.30 -4.79
C LYS A 57 -16.47 -9.98 -5.09
N THR A 58 -17.21 -8.92 -5.40
CA THR A 58 -16.65 -7.60 -5.67
C THR A 58 -15.97 -7.00 -4.45
N LEU A 59 -16.60 -7.10 -3.27
CA LEU A 59 -15.98 -6.67 -2.01
C LEU A 59 -14.78 -7.55 -1.63
N GLU A 60 -14.86 -8.87 -1.83
CA GLU A 60 -13.76 -9.82 -1.57
C GLU A 60 -12.54 -9.55 -2.47
N LEU A 61 -12.77 -9.15 -3.73
CA LEU A 61 -11.69 -8.76 -4.63
C LEU A 61 -11.05 -7.43 -4.18
N ALA A 62 -11.84 -6.39 -3.96
CA ALA A 62 -11.35 -5.08 -3.53
C ALA A 62 -10.60 -5.16 -2.18
N GLN A 63 -11.06 -6.04 -1.27
CA GLN A 63 -10.43 -6.25 0.03
C GLN A 63 -9.02 -6.86 -0.06
N GLN A 64 -8.69 -7.60 -1.12
CA GLN A 64 -7.35 -8.14 -1.29
C GLN A 64 -6.31 -7.03 -1.50
N TYR A 65 -6.65 -5.99 -2.28
CA TYR A 65 -5.76 -4.82 -2.49
C TYR A 65 -5.57 -3.95 -1.24
N PHE A 66 -6.41 -4.10 -0.21
CA PHE A 66 -6.35 -3.31 1.03
C PHE A 66 -5.28 -3.82 2.02
N LEU A 67 -4.87 -5.09 1.89
CA LEU A 67 -3.92 -5.75 2.79
C LEU A 67 -2.51 -5.79 2.19
N PRO A 68 -1.46 -6.05 2.98
CA PRO A 68 -0.13 -6.38 2.45
C PRO A 68 -0.18 -7.57 1.47
N PRO A 69 0.70 -7.63 0.46
CA PRO A 69 1.93 -6.83 0.30
C PRO A 69 1.76 -5.57 -0.59
N PHE A 70 0.55 -5.07 -0.78
CA PHE A 70 0.32 -3.91 -1.64
C PHE A 70 0.91 -2.61 -1.07
N ALA A 71 1.40 -1.75 -1.96
CA ALA A 71 1.99 -0.47 -1.60
C ALA A 71 0.96 0.45 -0.92
N PHE A 72 1.44 1.39 -0.11
CA PHE A 72 0.58 2.29 0.67
C PHE A 72 -0.50 2.99 -0.15
N GLN A 73 -0.15 3.59 -1.30
CA GLN A 73 -1.11 4.27 -2.18
C GLN A 73 -2.18 3.33 -2.74
N ILE A 74 -1.82 2.09 -3.09
CA ILE A 74 -2.78 1.08 -3.55
C ILE A 74 -3.71 0.68 -2.41
N ARG A 75 -3.21 0.50 -1.18
CA ARG A 75 -4.04 0.20 0.00
C ARG A 75 -5.02 1.33 0.31
N VAL A 76 -4.58 2.60 0.19
CA VAL A 76 -5.48 3.78 0.29
C VAL A 76 -6.55 3.75 -0.80
N GLY A 77 -6.15 3.52 -2.06
CA GLY A 77 -7.08 3.40 -3.18
C GLY A 77 -8.08 2.25 -2.98
N ALA A 78 -7.63 1.11 -2.43
CA ALA A 78 -8.48 -0.02 -2.11
C ALA A 78 -9.47 0.29 -0.98
N LEU A 79 -9.08 1.08 0.02
CA LEU A 79 -9.99 1.59 1.05
C LEU A 79 -11.09 2.47 0.44
N TYR A 80 -10.73 3.37 -0.48
CA TYR A 80 -11.71 4.19 -1.21
C TYR A 80 -12.60 3.37 -2.12
N LEU A 81 -12.05 2.36 -2.80
CA LEU A 81 -12.78 1.39 -3.62
C LEU A 81 -13.81 0.63 -2.78
N LEU A 82 -13.41 0.10 -1.61
CA LEU A 82 -14.31 -0.56 -0.66
C LEU A 82 -15.42 0.37 -0.19
N TYR A 83 -15.09 1.63 0.11
CA TYR A 83 -16.06 2.65 0.48
C TYR A 83 -17.09 2.92 -0.62
N GLY A 84 -16.63 3.14 -1.85
CA GLY A 84 -17.48 3.34 -3.01
C GLY A 84 -18.40 2.14 -3.24
N LEU A 85 -17.83 0.92 -3.30
CA LEU A 85 -18.57 -0.32 -3.51
C LEU A 85 -19.61 -0.59 -2.42
N TYR A 86 -19.24 -0.40 -1.16
CA TYR A 86 -20.16 -0.58 -0.04
C TYR A 86 -21.29 0.46 -0.05
N SER A 87 -21.01 1.67 -0.55
CA SER A 87 -21.97 2.76 -0.65
C SER A 87 -22.95 2.56 -1.81
N THR A 88 -22.48 2.13 -2.98
CA THR A 88 -23.27 2.00 -4.21
C THR A 88 -23.95 0.65 -4.41
N GLN A 89 -23.66 -0.35 -3.57
CA GLN A 89 -24.33 -1.66 -3.68
C GLN A 89 -25.86 -1.57 -3.60
N LEU A 90 -26.52 -2.40 -4.39
CA LEU A 90 -27.99 -2.46 -4.49
C LEU A 90 -28.60 -3.60 -3.68
N CYS A 91 -27.85 -4.15 -2.72
CA CYS A 91 -28.28 -5.24 -1.85
C CYS A 91 -29.04 -4.70 -0.62
N GLN A 92 -30.16 -5.34 -0.30
CA GLN A 92 -30.92 -5.10 0.93
C GLN A 92 -31.15 -6.44 1.65
N PRO A 93 -30.55 -6.68 2.83
CA PRO A 93 -29.59 -5.81 3.52
C PRO A 93 -28.25 -5.70 2.78
N LYS A 94 -27.47 -4.65 3.08
CA LYS A 94 -26.12 -4.45 2.55
C LYS A 94 -25.20 -5.64 2.88
N GLN A 95 -24.47 -6.12 1.88
CA GLN A 95 -23.38 -7.06 2.06
C GLN A 95 -22.19 -6.37 2.73
N LYS A 96 -21.60 -7.07 3.70
CA LYS A 96 -20.48 -6.59 4.51
C LYS A 96 -19.14 -7.00 3.92
N ILE A 97 -18.12 -6.19 4.17
CA ILE A 97 -16.72 -6.44 3.82
C ILE A 97 -16.17 -7.47 4.79
N ARG A 98 -15.73 -8.62 4.27
CA ARG A 98 -15.19 -9.71 5.08
C ARG A 98 -13.74 -9.41 5.44
N ILE A 99 -13.41 -9.46 6.73
CA ILE A 99 -12.04 -9.28 7.23
C ILE A 99 -11.70 -10.49 8.12
N ALA A 100 -10.54 -11.09 7.90
CA ALA A 100 -10.08 -12.13 8.81
C ALA A 100 -9.56 -11.50 10.10
N LEU A 101 -9.88 -12.08 11.26
CA LEU A 101 -9.50 -11.49 12.54
C LEU A 101 -7.98 -11.34 12.69
N LYS A 102 -7.21 -12.27 12.10
CA LYS A 102 -5.74 -12.22 12.06
C LYS A 102 -5.18 -10.98 11.34
N ASP A 103 -5.93 -10.42 10.39
CA ASP A 103 -5.49 -9.27 9.58
C ASP A 103 -5.88 -7.93 10.25
N TRP A 104 -6.68 -7.96 11.32
CA TRP A 104 -7.16 -6.75 11.99
C TRP A 104 -6.05 -5.90 12.62
N PRO A 105 -5.04 -6.47 13.31
CA PRO A 105 -3.94 -5.67 13.86
C PRO A 105 -3.19 -4.87 12.78
N GLU A 106 -3.02 -5.47 11.59
CA GLU A 106 -2.40 -4.80 10.44
C GLU A 106 -3.25 -3.63 9.93
N ILE A 107 -4.58 -3.81 9.87
CA ILE A 107 -5.50 -2.73 9.51
C ILE A 107 -5.48 -1.60 10.55
N GLN A 108 -5.33 -1.91 11.84
CA GLN A 108 -5.22 -0.89 12.88
C GLN A 108 -3.92 -0.09 12.77
N ARG A 109 -2.79 -0.74 12.47
CA ARG A 109 -1.52 -0.05 12.18
C ARG A 109 -1.66 0.87 10.96
N PHE A 110 -2.21 0.35 9.87
CA PHE A 110 -2.47 1.15 8.68
C PHE A 110 -3.33 2.39 8.98
N GLN A 111 -4.37 2.26 9.81
CA GLN A 111 -5.17 3.42 10.23
C GLN A 111 -4.36 4.43 11.05
N GLN A 112 -3.43 3.97 11.89
CA GLN A 112 -2.53 4.86 12.63
C GLN A 112 -1.61 5.59 11.66
N ASP A 113 -1.00 4.89 10.69
CA ASP A 113 -0.15 5.48 9.65
C ASP A 113 -0.88 6.58 8.86
N LEU A 114 -2.16 6.36 8.52
CA LEU A 114 -3.00 7.38 7.87
C LEU A 114 -3.14 8.66 8.70
N VAL A 115 -3.27 8.52 10.02
CA VAL A 115 -3.42 9.67 10.94
C VAL A 115 -2.08 10.39 11.11
N ASP A 116 -1.01 9.63 11.33
CA ASP A 116 0.34 10.17 11.56
C ASP A 116 0.86 10.91 10.32
N SER A 117 0.54 10.40 9.13
CA SER A 117 0.85 11.04 7.84
C SER A 117 -0.18 12.08 7.38
N GLN A 118 -1.15 12.44 8.24
CA GLN A 118 -2.16 13.49 7.98
C GLN A 118 -3.04 13.22 6.73
N HIS A 119 -3.29 11.96 6.42
CA HIS A 119 -4.25 11.52 5.40
C HIS A 119 -5.65 11.36 6.00
N TYR A 120 -6.18 12.48 6.52
CA TYR A 120 -7.42 12.50 7.29
C TYR A 120 -8.67 12.11 6.50
N ASP A 121 -8.68 12.31 5.18
CA ASP A 121 -9.72 11.86 4.28
C ASP A 121 -9.83 10.32 4.24
N ALA A 122 -8.70 9.63 4.13
CA ALA A 122 -8.63 8.17 4.27
C ALA A 122 -9.04 7.69 5.66
N ALA A 123 -8.53 8.33 6.71
CA ALA A 123 -8.91 8.01 8.09
C ALA A 123 -10.42 8.20 8.34
N TYR A 124 -11.00 9.28 7.79
CA TYR A 124 -12.43 9.57 7.85
C TYR A 124 -13.26 8.51 7.13
N ILE A 125 -12.84 8.07 5.94
CA ILE A 125 -13.53 7.02 5.19
C ILE A 125 -13.49 5.69 5.95
N PHE A 126 -12.33 5.32 6.51
CA PHE A 126 -12.23 4.12 7.35
C PHE A 126 -13.16 4.20 8.56
N ARG A 127 -13.19 5.35 9.26
CA ARG A 127 -14.11 5.60 10.37
C ARG A 127 -15.57 5.49 9.94
N THR A 128 -15.92 6.03 8.77
CA THR A 128 -17.27 5.98 8.20
C THR A 128 -17.71 4.54 7.96
N LEU A 129 -16.85 3.69 7.37
CA LEU A 129 -17.12 2.26 7.20
C LEU A 129 -17.33 1.52 8.53
N ARG A 130 -16.54 1.86 9.56
CA ARG A 130 -16.71 1.29 10.91
C ARG A 130 -18.06 1.67 11.52
N LEU A 131 -18.44 2.95 11.47
CA LEU A 131 -19.72 3.44 12.00
C LEU A 131 -20.91 2.81 11.26
N ALA A 132 -20.79 2.61 9.95
CA ALA A 132 -21.79 1.91 9.14
C ALA A 132 -21.85 0.38 9.42
N ARG A 133 -21.01 -0.16 10.32
CA ARG A 133 -20.88 -1.59 10.61
C ARG A 133 -20.64 -2.41 9.33
N ALA A 134 -19.85 -1.84 8.40
CA ALA A 134 -19.57 -2.39 7.09
C ALA A 134 -18.71 -3.66 7.15
N PHE A 135 -17.87 -3.81 8.19
CA PHE A 135 -16.98 -4.96 8.35
C PHE A 135 -17.68 -6.15 9.01
N HIS A 136 -17.41 -7.34 8.48
CA HIS A 136 -17.79 -8.62 9.04
C HIS A 136 -16.51 -9.40 9.39
N PHE A 137 -16.25 -9.54 10.69
CA PHE A 137 -15.08 -10.25 11.21
C PHE A 137 -15.27 -11.75 11.13
N THR A 138 -14.23 -12.43 10.66
CA THR A 138 -14.31 -13.86 10.33
C THR A 138 -12.99 -14.57 10.63
N ALA A 139 -13.02 -15.89 10.75
CA ALA A 139 -11.81 -16.67 11.00
C ALA A 139 -10.88 -16.71 9.77
N MET A 140 -11.45 -16.74 8.56
CA MET A 140 -10.73 -16.89 7.29
C MET A 140 -11.19 -15.85 6.27
N PRO A 141 -10.29 -15.25 5.48
CA PRO A 141 -10.65 -14.20 4.52
C PRO A 141 -11.58 -14.73 3.43
N LYS A 142 -11.27 -15.90 2.87
CA LYS A 142 -12.14 -16.62 1.92
C LYS A 142 -13.16 -17.48 2.67
N LEU A 143 -14.38 -17.57 2.15
CA LEU A 143 -15.41 -18.46 2.71
C LEU A 143 -15.05 -19.92 2.43
N LEU A 144 -14.89 -20.71 3.49
CA LEU A 144 -14.66 -22.14 3.38
C LEU A 144 -15.98 -22.89 3.27
N ASN A 145 -16.09 -23.77 2.28
CA ASN A 145 -17.24 -24.65 2.09
C ASN A 145 -16.84 -26.10 2.37
N TYR A 146 -17.57 -26.77 3.27
CA TYR A 146 -17.36 -28.19 3.58
C TYR A 146 -17.59 -29.06 2.33
N ARG A 147 -16.74 -30.07 2.11
CA ARG A 147 -16.81 -31.06 1.01
C ARG A 147 -16.71 -30.54 -0.42
N THR A 148 -16.36 -29.27 -0.63
CA THR A 148 -16.07 -28.75 -1.97
C THR A 148 -14.56 -28.68 -2.18
N LYS A 149 -13.97 -29.62 -2.93
CA LYS A 149 -12.58 -29.48 -3.42
C LYS A 149 -12.52 -28.39 -4.49
N LYS A 150 -12.66 -27.13 -4.10
CA LYS A 150 -12.35 -26.01 -4.99
C LYS A 150 -10.84 -25.83 -5.00
N LYS A 151 -10.22 -25.90 -6.18
CA LYS A 151 -8.88 -25.32 -6.37
C LYS A 151 -8.97 -23.87 -5.91
N ILE A 152 -8.16 -23.50 -4.93
CA ILE A 152 -7.96 -22.10 -4.57
C ILE A 152 -7.31 -21.49 -5.81
N GLN A 153 -8.09 -20.75 -6.59
CA GLN A 153 -7.51 -19.86 -7.59
C GLN A 153 -6.90 -18.71 -6.78
N GLU A 154 -5.58 -18.67 -6.79
CA GLU A 154 -4.85 -17.45 -6.46
C GLU A 154 -5.11 -16.48 -7.62
N ASN A 155 -5.56 -15.27 -7.28
CA ASN A 155 -5.66 -14.24 -8.28
C ASN A 155 -4.23 -13.75 -8.52
N GLU A 156 -3.76 -13.84 -9.75
CA GLU A 156 -2.54 -13.14 -10.16
C GLU A 156 -2.86 -11.65 -10.14
N PHE A 157 -2.24 -10.92 -9.22
CA PHE A 157 -2.37 -9.47 -9.09
C PHE A 157 -1.18 -8.79 -9.76
N LYS A 158 -1.36 -7.55 -10.21
CA LYS A 158 -0.25 -6.75 -10.75
C LYS A 158 0.89 -6.62 -9.73
N GLU A 159 2.06 -7.15 -10.07
CA GLU A 159 3.27 -7.04 -9.24
C GLU A 159 3.64 -5.57 -8.97
N GLU A 160 3.38 -4.69 -9.93
CA GLU A 160 3.62 -3.25 -9.80
C GLU A 160 2.81 -2.58 -8.67
N PHE A 161 1.75 -3.22 -8.18
CA PHE A 161 0.96 -2.72 -7.06
C PHE A 161 1.57 -3.10 -5.71
N LYS A 162 2.46 -4.09 -5.68
CA LYS A 162 3.14 -4.50 -4.46
C LYS A 162 4.17 -3.46 -4.06
N ASP A 163 4.43 -3.39 -2.76
CA ASP A 163 5.50 -2.54 -2.27
C ASP A 163 6.84 -3.08 -2.78
N PRO A 164 7.66 -2.29 -3.50
CA PRO A 164 8.97 -2.77 -3.92
C PRO A 164 9.80 -3.13 -2.69
N SER A 165 10.20 -4.40 -2.59
CA SER A 165 11.09 -4.88 -1.53
C SER A 165 12.37 -4.05 -1.45
N ASN A 166 12.84 -3.52 -2.58
CA ASN A 166 14.13 -2.87 -2.73
C ASN A 166 14.15 -1.34 -2.52
N ARG A 167 13.22 -0.73 -1.78
CA ARG A 167 13.20 0.75 -1.58
C ARG A 167 14.54 1.32 -1.08
N VAL A 168 15.16 0.64 -0.13
CA VAL A 168 16.47 1.04 0.41
C VAL A 168 17.54 1.01 -0.68
N ASN A 169 17.54 -0.04 -1.51
CA ASN A 169 18.49 -0.20 -2.63
C ASN A 169 18.24 0.80 -3.76
N SER A 170 16.99 1.24 -3.96
CA SER A 170 16.68 2.30 -4.92
C SER A 170 17.09 3.69 -4.45
N LEU A 171 17.16 3.91 -3.13
CA LEU A 171 17.57 5.18 -2.54
C LEU A 171 19.09 5.30 -2.39
N ILE A 172 19.74 4.21 -1.99
CA ILE A 172 21.18 4.14 -1.76
C ILE A 172 21.82 3.41 -2.94
N THR A 173 21.87 4.10 -4.08
CA THR A 173 22.58 3.61 -5.27
C THR A 173 24.09 3.82 -5.12
N ASN A 174 24.88 3.09 -5.91
CA ASN A 174 26.33 3.30 -5.95
C ASN A 174 26.67 4.74 -6.33
N ASP A 175 25.93 5.33 -7.27
CA ASP A 175 26.14 6.73 -7.69
C ASP A 175 25.94 7.71 -6.51
N VAL A 176 24.87 7.53 -5.72
CA VAL A 176 24.60 8.35 -4.53
C VAL A 176 25.67 8.16 -3.45
N LEU A 177 26.15 6.93 -3.26
CA LEU A 177 27.24 6.65 -2.33
C LEU A 177 28.56 7.29 -2.77
N GLU A 178 28.87 7.27 -4.07
CA GLU A 178 30.04 7.94 -4.64
C GLU A 178 29.95 9.46 -4.48
N GLU A 179 28.80 10.06 -4.77
CA GLU A 179 28.55 11.48 -4.54
C GLU A 179 28.71 11.86 -3.06
N LEU A 180 28.15 11.07 -2.14
CA LEU A 180 28.31 11.25 -0.70
C LEU A 180 29.77 11.14 -0.27
N MET A 181 30.53 10.18 -0.80
CA MET A 181 31.97 10.04 -0.55
C MET A 181 32.74 11.28 -1.01
N ASN A 182 32.44 11.79 -2.20
CA ASN A 182 33.08 12.98 -2.75
C ASN A 182 32.79 14.23 -1.91
N ILE A 183 31.53 14.41 -1.48
CA ILE A 183 31.14 15.50 -0.59
C ILE A 183 31.84 15.37 0.76
N HIS A 184 31.92 14.15 1.31
CA HIS A 184 32.57 13.89 2.59
C HIS A 184 34.08 14.18 2.52
N ASP A 185 34.77 13.74 1.47
CA ASP A 185 36.19 14.03 1.25
C ASP A 185 36.44 15.55 1.11
N HIS A 186 35.57 16.25 0.37
CA HIS A 186 35.65 17.71 0.27
C HIS A 186 35.45 18.40 1.62
N TYR A 187 34.48 17.94 2.41
CA TYR A 187 34.24 18.43 3.77
C TYR A 187 35.46 18.21 4.68
N GLN A 188 36.09 17.03 4.65
CA GLN A 188 37.30 16.76 5.43
C GLN A 188 38.47 17.66 5.00
N LYS A 189 38.69 17.83 3.69
CA LYS A 189 39.70 18.75 3.15
C LYS A 189 39.47 20.18 3.63
N MET A 190 38.21 20.64 3.61
CA MET A 190 37.87 21.99 4.06
C MET A 190 38.12 22.20 5.55
N LYS A 191 37.87 21.20 6.42
CA LYS A 191 38.21 21.28 7.86
C LYS A 191 39.69 21.56 8.08
N CYS A 192 40.57 20.90 7.31
CA CYS A 192 42.02 21.09 7.41
C CYS A 192 42.47 22.46 6.90
N VAL A 193 41.76 23.05 5.93
CA VAL A 193 42.09 24.40 5.41
C VAL A 193 41.73 25.49 6.43
N ILE A 194 40.63 25.30 7.17
CA ILE A 194 40.09 26.28 8.12
C ILE A 194 40.78 26.19 9.49
N SER A 195 41.38 25.04 9.83
CA SER A 195 42.07 24.86 11.11
C SER A 195 43.32 25.73 11.22
N ALA A 196 43.61 26.18 12.45
CA ALA A 196 44.79 26.99 12.75
C ALA A 196 46.11 26.25 12.45
N ASP A 197 46.10 24.94 12.60
CA ASP A 197 47.17 24.03 12.24
C ASP A 197 46.73 23.28 10.98
N LYS A 198 47.07 23.83 9.79
CA LYS A 198 46.62 23.40 8.45
C LYS A 198 46.85 21.92 8.10
N SER A 199 47.44 21.17 9.02
CA SER A 199 47.78 19.76 8.95
C SER A 199 46.76 18.84 9.64
N GLN A 200 45.91 19.38 10.53
CA GLN A 200 44.97 18.63 11.36
C GLN A 200 43.56 19.21 11.27
N PRO A 201 42.50 18.39 11.10
CA PRO A 201 41.13 18.90 11.08
C PRO A 201 40.74 19.44 12.46
N ASP A 202 40.07 20.59 12.49
CA ASP A 202 39.56 21.15 13.74
C ASP A 202 38.47 20.24 14.34
N LYS A 203 38.69 19.75 15.56
CA LYS A 203 37.75 18.87 16.27
C LYS A 203 36.40 19.56 16.51
N ALA A 204 36.35 20.88 16.62
CA ALA A 204 35.11 21.63 16.78
C ALA A 204 34.21 21.56 15.53
N LEU A 205 34.78 21.25 14.37
CA LEU A 205 34.06 21.15 13.09
C LEU A 205 33.66 19.70 12.75
N SER A 206 33.91 18.72 13.62
CA SER A 206 33.58 17.32 13.36
C SER A 206 32.13 16.98 13.73
N LEU A 207 31.20 17.32 12.85
CA LEU A 207 29.76 17.09 13.01
C LEU A 207 29.31 15.71 12.49
N ILE A 208 30.08 15.13 11.57
CA ILE A 208 29.79 13.86 10.91
C ILE A 208 30.96 12.92 11.17
N LYS A 209 30.67 11.64 11.44
CA LYS A 209 31.69 10.60 11.62
C LYS A 209 32.48 10.38 10.33
N ASP A 210 33.76 10.09 10.46
CA ASP A 210 34.66 9.91 9.31
C ASP A 210 34.34 8.64 8.48
N ASP A 211 33.73 7.64 9.12
CA ASP A 211 33.32 6.38 8.50
C ASP A 211 31.89 6.40 7.96
N PHE A 212 31.18 7.53 8.02
CA PHE A 212 29.74 7.63 7.75
C PHE A 212 29.30 6.93 6.46
N VAL A 213 29.98 7.19 5.33
CA VAL A 213 29.58 6.61 4.03
C VAL A 213 29.85 5.10 3.98
N VAL A 214 30.90 4.63 4.64
CA VAL A 214 31.22 3.21 4.77
C VAL A 214 30.19 2.52 5.65
N THR A 215 29.89 3.08 6.82
CA THR A 215 28.85 2.55 7.71
C THR A 215 27.48 2.51 7.03
N LEU A 216 27.13 3.54 6.26
CA LEU A 216 25.87 3.59 5.53
C LEU A 216 25.81 2.47 4.47
N LYS A 217 26.89 2.24 3.74
CA LYS A 217 27.01 1.14 2.79
C LYS A 217 26.86 -0.22 3.47
N ASP A 218 27.52 -0.43 4.60
CA ASP A 218 27.47 -1.69 5.35
C ASP A 218 26.06 -1.96 5.89
N ILE A 219 25.39 -0.96 6.49
CA ILE A 219 23.99 -1.07 6.93
C ILE A 219 23.06 -1.42 5.76
N THR A 220 23.32 -0.85 4.58
CA THR A 220 22.54 -1.12 3.37
C THR A 220 22.69 -2.58 2.92
N LEU A 221 23.92 -3.10 2.95
CA LEU A 221 24.22 -4.51 2.63
C LEU A 221 23.59 -5.47 3.65
N GLU A 222 23.71 -5.18 4.96
CA GLU A 222 23.06 -5.95 6.01
C GLU A 222 21.54 -5.99 5.83
N HIS A 223 20.94 -4.86 5.44
CA HIS A 223 19.51 -4.79 5.15
C HIS A 223 19.15 -5.67 3.93
N GLN A 224 19.96 -5.66 2.87
CA GLN A 224 19.76 -6.53 1.70
C GLN A 224 19.79 -8.01 2.06
N GLU A 225 20.80 -8.43 2.84
CA GLU A 225 20.93 -9.82 3.30
C GLU A 225 19.75 -10.24 4.17
N TRP A 226 19.33 -9.37 5.10
CA TRP A 226 18.14 -9.59 5.92
C TRP A 226 16.87 -9.74 5.07
N GLN A 227 16.71 -8.92 4.02
CA GLN A 227 15.56 -9.02 3.12
C GLN A 227 15.54 -10.35 2.35
N GLN A 228 16.70 -10.80 1.85
CA GLN A 228 16.81 -12.07 1.13
C GLN A 228 16.51 -13.27 2.03
N ASN A 229 16.92 -13.24 3.30
CA ASN A 229 16.66 -14.30 4.27
C ASN A 229 15.20 -14.37 4.75
N ARG A 230 14.39 -13.34 4.47
CA ARG A 230 12.99 -13.24 4.92
C ARG A 230 11.98 -13.62 3.82
N MET A 231 12.41 -13.67 2.56
CA MET A 231 11.63 -14.21 1.43
C MET A 231 11.76 -15.73 1.36
#